data_AF-A0A382M3W0-F1
#
_entry.id   AF-A0A382M3W0-F1
#
_cell.length_a   1.000
_cell.length_b   1.000
_cell.length_c   1.000
_cell.angle_alpha   90.00
_cell.angle_beta   90.00
_cell.angle_gamma   90.00
#
_symmetry.space_group_name_H-M   'P 1'
#
loop_
_entity.id
_entity.type
_entity.pdbx_description
1 polymer ?
#
loop_
_entity_poly.entity_id
_entity_poly.type
_entity_poly.pdbx_seq_one_letter_code
_entity_poly.pdbx_strand_id
1 'polypeptide(L)'
;MAVSVKSSPNPELAHKGKKIKSARILESSENKTYHNLKKEHGEKLIDAIIKDDVDIDFMKTGLMISQTSRTYLSHEGSFMNQAPKVQEVVFDSKGEEKTRREPKNVEPNVRDDTPPIKWTGKFFDKKDAIRKFVFQRTVQLQHTNGLTYDFLYAMAKKLQEKDQLMFVGAGPKGVEPL
;
A
#
# COMPACT_ATOMS: atom_id res chain seq x y z
N MET A 1 24.62 38.18 -2.35
CA MET A 1 24.53 37.45 -3.63
C MET A 1 24.31 35.99 -3.32
N ALA A 2 23.15 35.43 -3.65
CA ALA A 2 22.88 34.01 -3.42
C ALA A 2 23.40 33.20 -4.62
N VAL A 3 24.39 32.34 -4.40
CA VAL A 3 24.93 31.45 -5.44
C VAL A 3 24.12 30.16 -5.41
N SER A 4 23.36 29.89 -6.47
CA SER A 4 22.65 28.62 -6.62
C SER A 4 23.66 27.50 -6.85
N VAL A 5 23.75 26.57 -5.90
CA VAL A 5 24.57 25.36 -6.02
C VAL A 5 23.86 24.42 -6.98
N LYS A 6 24.41 24.23 -8.19
CA LYS A 6 23.89 23.23 -9.14
C LYS A 6 24.01 21.85 -8.51
N SER A 7 22.89 21.13 -8.43
CA SER A 7 22.84 19.73 -8.03
C SER A 7 23.82 18.91 -8.87
N SER A 8 24.60 18.04 -8.23
CA SER A 8 25.38 17.02 -8.92
C SER A 8 24.46 16.15 -9.79
N PRO A 9 24.95 15.66 -10.95
CA PRO A 9 24.15 14.85 -11.86
C PRO A 9 23.69 13.56 -11.16
N ASN A 10 22.48 13.12 -11.50
CA ASN A 10 21.94 11.86 -10.97
C ASN A 10 22.88 10.69 -11.33
N PRO A 11 23.10 9.74 -10.42
CA PRO A 11 23.91 8.56 -10.70
C PRO A 11 23.31 7.77 -11.87
N GLU A 12 24.15 7.41 -12.84
CA GLU A 12 23.73 6.58 -13.97
C GLU A 12 23.70 5.10 -13.55
N LEU A 13 22.61 4.39 -13.87
CA LEU A 13 22.52 2.94 -13.69
C LEU A 13 23.53 2.26 -14.63
N ALA A 14 24.61 1.72 -14.06
CA ALA A 14 25.66 1.03 -14.81
C ALA A 14 26.12 -0.24 -14.08
N HIS A 15 26.43 -1.29 -14.84
CA HIS A 15 27.07 -2.51 -14.34
C HIS A 15 28.36 -2.75 -15.12
N LYS A 16 29.50 -2.87 -14.41
CA LYS A 16 30.84 -3.03 -15.02
C LYS A 16 31.16 -1.99 -16.09
N GLY A 17 30.79 -0.73 -15.86
CA GLY A 17 31.04 0.38 -16.79
C GLY A 17 30.12 0.42 -18.02
N LYS A 18 29.14 -0.49 -18.15
CA LYS A 18 28.12 -0.46 -19.20
C LYS A 18 26.83 0.14 -18.67
N LYS A 19 26.26 1.10 -19.41
CA LYS A 19 24.95 1.69 -19.08
C LYS A 19 23.86 0.62 -19.17
N ILE A 20 23.03 0.54 -18.14
CA ILE A 20 21.86 -0.34 -18.08
C ILE A 20 20.64 0.48 -18.50
N LYS A 21 19.79 -0.09 -19.36
CA LYS A 21 18.49 0.48 -19.70
C LYS A 21 17.41 -0.50 -19.28
N SER A 22 16.38 -0.02 -18.58
CA SER A 22 15.17 -0.78 -18.36
C SER A 22 14.34 -0.80 -19.63
N ALA A 23 13.97 -1.99 -20.09
CA ALA A 23 13.05 -2.20 -21.20
C ALA A 23 11.74 -2.80 -20.67
N ARG A 24 10.62 -2.36 -21.23
CA ARG A 24 9.32 -3.03 -21.05
C ARG A 24 9.02 -3.78 -22.33
N ILE A 25 8.62 -5.03 -22.21
CA ILE A 25 8.37 -5.93 -23.34
C ILE A 25 6.93 -6.43 -23.24
N LEU A 26 6.24 -6.52 -24.38
CA LEU A 26 4.92 -7.13 -24.45
C LEU A 26 5.05 -8.66 -24.34
N GLU A 27 4.51 -9.22 -23.27
CA GLU A 27 4.53 -10.65 -22.99
C GLU A 27 3.51 -11.42 -23.83
N SER A 28 2.27 -10.95 -23.90
CA SER A 28 1.21 -11.63 -24.63
C SER A 28 0.06 -10.67 -24.99
N SER A 29 -0.79 -11.09 -25.92
CA SER A 29 -1.99 -10.35 -26.32
C SER A 29 -3.24 -10.85 -25.57
N GLU A 30 -4.29 -10.02 -25.49
CA GLU A 30 -5.51 -10.33 -24.72
C GLU A 30 -6.13 -11.68 -25.09
N ASN A 31 -6.15 -12.02 -26.38
CA ASN A 31 -6.68 -13.27 -26.91
C ASN A 31 -5.90 -14.51 -26.41
N LYS A 32 -4.61 -14.35 -26.12
CA LYS A 32 -3.70 -15.41 -25.70
C LYS A 32 -3.60 -15.55 -24.17
N THR A 33 -4.46 -14.86 -23.43
CA THR A 33 -4.59 -15.06 -21.98
C THR A 33 -5.15 -16.46 -21.68
N TYR A 34 -4.68 -17.10 -20.60
CA TYR A 34 -5.14 -18.43 -20.17
C TYR A 34 -6.67 -18.60 -20.18
N HIS A 35 -7.39 -17.59 -19.67
CA HIS A 35 -8.86 -17.64 -19.59
C HIS A 35 -9.52 -17.72 -20.98
N ASN A 36 -8.98 -17.01 -21.98
CA ASN A 36 -9.50 -16.99 -23.35
C ASN A 36 -9.10 -18.27 -24.11
N LEU A 37 -7.86 -18.71 -23.97
CA LEU A 37 -7.39 -19.98 -24.55
C LEU A 37 -8.13 -21.20 -23.98
N LYS A 38 -8.46 -21.18 -22.69
CA LYS A 38 -9.27 -22.23 -22.06
C LYS A 38 -10.70 -22.28 -22.60
N LYS A 39 -11.28 -21.13 -22.94
CA LYS A 39 -12.61 -21.08 -23.60
C LYS A 39 -12.57 -21.66 -25.00
N GLU A 40 -11.47 -21.45 -25.74
CA GLU A 40 -11.33 -21.89 -27.13
C GLU A 40 -10.95 -23.38 -27.25
N HIS A 41 -9.96 -23.84 -26.46
CA HIS A 41 -9.41 -25.20 -26.58
C HIS A 41 -9.89 -26.18 -25.50
N GLY A 42 -10.59 -25.69 -24.46
CA GLY A 42 -11.13 -26.52 -23.39
C GLY A 42 -10.03 -27.33 -22.68
N GLU A 43 -10.27 -28.64 -22.51
CA GLU A 43 -9.30 -29.56 -21.87
C GLU A 43 -8.08 -29.87 -22.76
N LYS A 44 -8.16 -29.62 -24.07
CA LYS A 44 -7.07 -29.88 -25.04
C LYS A 44 -6.06 -28.73 -25.12
N LEU A 45 -6.16 -27.74 -24.23
CA LEU A 45 -5.27 -26.59 -24.23
C LEU A 45 -3.79 -26.98 -24.10
N ILE A 46 -3.48 -27.94 -23.24
CA ILE A 46 -2.10 -28.37 -22.98
C ILE A 46 -1.49 -29.00 -24.24
N ASP A 47 -2.24 -29.89 -24.90
CA ASP A 47 -1.79 -30.54 -26.14
C ASP A 47 -1.60 -29.52 -27.27
N ALA A 48 -2.47 -28.51 -27.35
CA ALA A 48 -2.37 -27.45 -28.33
C ALA A 48 -1.14 -26.55 -28.10
N ILE A 49 -0.84 -26.20 -26.84
CA ILE A 49 0.37 -25.44 -26.50
C ILE A 49 1.63 -26.23 -26.87
N ILE A 50 1.70 -27.52 -26.51
CA ILE A 50 2.89 -28.36 -26.78
C ILE A 50 3.15 -28.50 -28.29
N LYS A 51 2.09 -28.56 -29.09
CA LYS A 51 2.21 -28.84 -30.52
C LYS A 51 2.43 -27.58 -31.36
N ASP A 52 1.68 -26.53 -31.09
CA ASP A 52 1.53 -25.37 -32.00
C ASP A 52 1.84 -24.02 -31.29
N ASP A 53 2.35 -24.01 -30.05
CA ASP A 53 2.71 -22.81 -29.28
C ASP A 53 1.60 -21.74 -29.26
N VAL A 54 0.36 -22.20 -29.06
CA VAL A 54 -0.85 -21.38 -29.24
C VAL A 54 -0.94 -20.23 -28.23
N ASP A 55 -0.18 -20.25 -27.15
CA ASP A 55 -0.08 -19.19 -26.14
C ASP A 55 0.79 -18.00 -26.56
N ILE A 56 1.64 -18.17 -27.57
CA ILE A 56 2.54 -17.13 -28.05
C ILE A 56 1.92 -16.43 -29.27
N ASP A 57 1.76 -15.12 -29.19
CA ASP A 57 1.45 -14.29 -30.37
C ASP A 57 2.77 -13.90 -31.03
N PHE A 58 3.25 -14.68 -32.00
CA PHE A 58 4.55 -14.46 -32.66
C PHE A 58 4.71 -13.06 -33.29
N MET A 59 3.60 -12.38 -33.60
CA MET A 59 3.65 -11.04 -34.21
C MET A 59 3.77 -9.93 -33.16
N LYS A 60 3.26 -10.14 -31.94
CA LYS A 60 3.18 -9.10 -30.90
C LYS A 60 4.13 -9.35 -29.72
N THR A 61 4.43 -10.60 -29.43
CA THR A 61 5.30 -10.99 -28.33
C THR A 61 6.71 -10.47 -28.59
N GLY A 62 7.33 -9.84 -27.59
CA GLY A 62 8.67 -9.26 -27.74
C GLY A 62 8.70 -7.80 -28.18
N LEU A 63 7.55 -7.19 -28.47
CA LEU A 63 7.49 -5.76 -28.82
C LEU A 63 7.91 -4.88 -27.64
N MET A 64 8.77 -3.89 -27.92
CA MET A 64 9.24 -2.93 -26.94
C MET A 64 8.18 -1.88 -26.66
N ILE A 65 7.77 -1.77 -25.41
CA ILE A 65 6.74 -0.84 -24.95
C ILE A 65 7.42 0.46 -24.50
N SER A 66 7.15 1.56 -25.21
CA SER A 66 7.66 2.90 -24.88
C SER A 66 6.74 3.60 -23.88
N GLN A 67 5.66 4.21 -24.37
CA GLN A 67 4.66 4.92 -23.59
C GLN A 67 3.39 4.09 -23.45
N THR A 68 2.82 4.10 -22.25
CA THR A 68 1.60 3.35 -21.92
C THR A 68 0.56 4.32 -21.41
N SER A 69 -0.61 4.34 -22.04
CA SER A 69 -1.79 5.06 -21.53
C SER A 69 -2.65 4.12 -20.73
N ARG A 70 -3.01 4.50 -19.50
CA ARG A 70 -3.92 3.71 -18.66
C ARG A 70 -5.36 4.02 -19.08
N THR A 71 -6.05 3.04 -19.63
CA THR A 71 -7.49 3.10 -19.92
C THR A 71 -8.25 2.25 -18.92
N TYR A 72 -9.46 2.69 -18.55
CA TYR A 72 -10.35 1.92 -17.69
C TYR A 72 -11.45 1.30 -18.54
N LEU A 73 -11.78 0.04 -18.23
CA LEU A 73 -12.86 -0.69 -18.86
C LEU A 73 -14.01 -0.85 -17.87
N SER A 74 -15.24 -0.81 -18.35
CA SER A 74 -16.42 -1.18 -17.56
C SER A 74 -16.40 -2.68 -17.24
N HIS A 75 -17.31 -3.12 -16.38
CA HIS A 75 -17.50 -4.55 -16.10
C HIS A 75 -17.77 -5.38 -17.38
N GLU A 76 -18.34 -4.75 -18.40
CA GLU A 76 -18.67 -5.36 -19.70
C GLU A 76 -17.51 -5.28 -20.72
N GLY A 77 -16.37 -4.68 -20.35
CA GLY A 77 -15.22 -4.51 -21.23
C GLY A 77 -15.25 -3.27 -22.13
N SER A 78 -16.25 -2.39 -21.99
CA SER A 78 -16.35 -1.16 -22.77
C SER A 78 -15.43 -0.06 -22.23
N PHE A 79 -14.82 0.74 -23.11
CA PHE A 79 -13.98 1.86 -22.71
C PHE A 79 -14.75 2.88 -21.86
N MET A 80 -14.17 3.23 -20.70
CA MET A 80 -14.69 4.29 -19.86
C MET A 80 -14.10 5.63 -20.28
N ASN A 81 -14.99 6.59 -20.53
CA ASN A 81 -14.61 7.98 -20.85
C ASN A 81 -14.20 8.80 -19.62
N GLN A 82 -14.37 8.24 -18.42
CA GLN A 82 -14.07 8.91 -17.16
C GLN A 82 -13.26 7.99 -16.25
N ALA A 83 -12.34 8.59 -15.49
CA ALA A 83 -11.60 7.87 -14.47
C ALA A 83 -12.55 7.34 -13.39
N PRO A 84 -12.32 6.13 -12.86
CA PRO A 84 -13.16 5.59 -11.80
C PRO A 84 -13.03 6.45 -10.54
N LYS A 85 -14.17 6.69 -9.89
CA LYS A 85 -14.18 7.30 -8.56
C LYS A 85 -13.80 6.25 -7.53
N VAL A 86 -12.67 6.46 -6.86
CA VAL A 86 -12.28 5.61 -5.72
C VAL A 86 -13.25 5.88 -4.58
N GLN A 87 -13.84 4.81 -4.05
CA GLN A 87 -14.78 4.86 -2.93
C GLN A 87 -14.26 3.96 -1.81
N GLU A 88 -14.33 4.45 -0.58
CA GLU A 88 -14.08 3.67 0.62
C GLU A 88 -15.37 2.99 1.04
N VAL A 89 -15.36 1.65 1.04
CA VAL A 89 -16.47 0.81 1.48
C VAL A 89 -16.11 0.23 2.85
N VAL A 90 -16.89 0.61 3.87
CA VAL A 90 -16.72 0.14 5.25
C VAL A 90 -17.65 -1.04 5.47
N PHE A 91 -17.07 -2.20 5.76
CA PHE A 91 -17.81 -3.42 6.12
C PHE A 91 -17.96 -3.54 7.64
N ASP A 92 -19.05 -4.14 8.09
CA ASP A 92 -19.20 -4.56 9.48
C ASP A 92 -18.45 -5.89 9.73
N SER A 93 -18.29 -6.24 11.00
CA SER A 93 -17.76 -7.51 11.51
C SER A 93 -18.41 -8.77 10.91
N LYS A 94 -19.61 -8.66 10.35
CA LYS A 94 -20.34 -9.74 9.66
C LYS A 94 -20.14 -9.76 8.12
N GLY A 95 -19.39 -8.81 7.56
CA GLY A 95 -19.14 -8.70 6.12
C GLY A 95 -20.21 -7.93 5.34
N GLU A 96 -21.22 -7.35 6.00
CA GLU A 96 -22.21 -6.49 5.35
C GLU A 96 -21.68 -5.07 5.14
N GLU A 97 -22.01 -4.47 3.99
CA GLU A 97 -21.62 -3.10 3.66
C GLU A 97 -22.38 -2.11 4.56
N LYS A 98 -21.65 -1.38 5.40
CA LYS A 98 -22.22 -0.41 6.35
C LYS A 98 -22.26 1.00 5.78
N THR A 99 -21.23 1.40 5.04
CA THR A 99 -21.12 2.77 4.52
C THR A 99 -20.21 2.83 3.32
N ARG A 100 -20.63 3.57 2.29
CA ARG A 100 -19.84 3.92 1.11
C ARG A 100 -19.58 5.42 1.10
N ARG A 101 -18.32 5.83 1.11
CA ARG A 101 -17.93 7.24 1.17
C ARG A 101 -16.74 7.53 0.25
N GLU A 102 -16.48 8.80 -0.05
CA GLU A 102 -15.21 9.18 -0.67
C GLU A 102 -14.06 9.03 0.33
N PRO A 103 -12.90 8.48 -0.06
CA PRO A 103 -11.77 8.31 0.83
C PRO A 103 -11.33 9.66 1.40
N LYS A 104 -11.40 9.80 2.72
CA LYS A 104 -10.93 11.02 3.39
C LYS A 104 -9.51 10.78 3.88
N ASN A 105 -8.54 11.43 3.23
CA ASN A 105 -7.19 11.47 3.77
C ASN A 105 -7.18 12.43 4.96
N VAL A 106 -6.84 11.94 6.15
CA VAL A 106 -6.70 12.77 7.35
C VAL A 106 -5.22 12.97 7.59
N GLU A 107 -4.78 14.23 7.58
CA GLU A 107 -3.39 14.55 7.84
C GLU A 107 -3.00 14.15 9.28
N PRO A 108 -1.80 13.58 9.49
CA PRO A 108 -1.22 13.38 10.81
C PRO A 108 -1.18 14.71 11.59
N ASN A 109 -1.69 14.70 12.83
CA ASN A 109 -1.73 15.90 13.67
C ASN A 109 -0.56 15.95 14.68
N VAL A 110 0.58 15.36 14.32
CA VAL A 110 1.82 15.39 15.11
C VAL A 110 2.82 16.30 14.38
N ARG A 111 2.86 17.56 14.78
CA ARG A 111 3.79 18.60 14.30
C ARG A 111 4.45 19.28 15.51
N ASP A 112 5.50 20.06 15.27
CA ASP A 112 6.22 20.79 16.35
C ASP A 112 5.33 21.83 17.07
N ASP A 113 4.29 22.32 16.40
CA ASP A 113 3.32 23.30 16.91
C ASP A 113 2.11 22.66 17.62
N THR A 114 1.99 21.32 17.62
CA THR A 114 0.87 20.61 18.25
C THR A 114 1.22 20.17 19.67
N PRO A 115 0.22 20.10 20.59
CA PRO A 115 0.46 19.67 21.96
C PRO A 115 1.10 18.28 21.99
N PRO A 116 2.03 18.03 22.94
CA PRO A 116 2.67 16.73 23.07
C PRO A 116 1.62 15.64 23.27
N ILE A 117 1.90 14.46 22.71
CA ILE A 117 1.04 13.28 22.84
C ILE A 117 0.84 12.99 24.32
N LYS A 118 -0.43 12.94 24.75
CA LYS A 118 -0.79 12.72 26.15
C LYS A 118 -1.02 11.26 26.44
N TRP A 119 -0.61 10.85 27.65
CA TRP A 119 -1.02 9.59 28.24
C TRP A 119 -2.53 9.64 28.56
N THR A 120 -3.36 9.05 27.70
CA THR A 120 -4.83 9.23 27.76
C THR A 120 -5.48 8.52 28.95
N GLY A 121 -4.79 7.55 29.57
CA GLY A 121 -5.31 6.74 30.66
C GLY A 121 -6.43 5.76 30.28
N LYS A 122 -6.75 5.65 28.97
CA LYS A 122 -7.71 4.67 28.47
C LYS A 122 -7.00 3.35 28.18
N PHE A 123 -7.20 2.38 29.07
CA PHE A 123 -6.59 1.05 28.97
C PHE A 123 -7.56 0.05 28.36
N PHE A 124 -7.00 -0.90 27.61
CA PHE A 124 -7.71 -2.04 27.02
C PHE A 124 -6.92 -3.30 27.30
N ASP A 125 -7.58 -4.38 27.70
CA ASP A 125 -6.91 -5.67 27.81
C ASP A 125 -6.44 -6.13 26.42
N LYS A 126 -5.27 -6.78 26.34
CA LYS A 126 -4.71 -7.21 25.05
C LYS A 126 -5.68 -8.07 24.23
N LYS A 127 -6.41 -8.98 24.89
CA LYS A 127 -7.42 -9.84 24.26
C LYS A 127 -8.56 -9.06 23.62
N ASP A 128 -8.98 -7.98 24.28
CA ASP A 128 -10.04 -7.10 23.82
C ASP A 128 -9.56 -6.20 22.67
N ALA A 129 -8.34 -5.66 22.79
CA ALA A 129 -7.77 -4.77 21.80
C ALA A 129 -7.64 -5.43 20.43
N ILE A 130 -7.23 -6.70 20.38
CA ILE A 130 -7.10 -7.48 19.14
C ILE A 130 -8.46 -7.67 18.43
N ARG A 131 -9.56 -7.70 19.19
CA ARG A 131 -10.91 -7.84 18.62
C ARG A 131 -11.55 -6.50 18.24
N LYS A 132 -11.17 -5.41 18.92
CA LYS A 132 -11.77 -4.07 18.75
C LYS A 132 -11.05 -3.20 17.72
N PHE A 133 -9.76 -3.42 17.48
CA PHE A 133 -8.94 -2.56 16.64
C PHE A 133 -8.23 -3.33 15.53
N VAL A 134 -8.00 -2.64 14.40
CA VAL A 134 -7.13 -3.10 13.32
C VAL A 134 -5.78 -2.39 13.44
N PHE A 135 -4.71 -3.15 13.61
CA PHE A 135 -3.35 -2.62 13.71
C PHE A 135 -2.74 -2.48 12.30
N GLN A 136 -2.64 -1.26 11.80
CA GLN A 136 -2.11 -1.00 10.44
C GLN A 136 -0.60 -0.74 10.40
N ARG A 137 -0.05 -0.09 11.43
CA ARG A 137 1.36 0.30 11.49
C ARG A 137 1.88 0.16 12.92
N THR A 138 3.17 -0.14 13.05
CA THR A 138 3.90 -0.16 14.32
C THR A 138 4.93 0.96 14.31
N VAL A 139 4.96 1.78 15.35
CA VAL A 139 5.92 2.88 15.53
C VAL A 139 6.66 2.65 16.84
N GLN A 140 7.98 2.78 16.82
CA GLN A 140 8.82 2.62 18.01
C GLN A 140 9.15 3.99 18.62
N LEU A 141 8.95 4.13 19.93
CA LEU A 141 9.41 5.29 20.69
C LEU A 141 10.85 5.07 21.14
N GLN A 142 11.67 6.12 21.02
CA GLN A 142 13.07 6.13 21.46
C GLN A 142 13.27 7.16 22.56
N HIS A 143 14.17 6.86 23.51
CA HIS A 143 14.59 7.80 24.54
C HIS A 143 15.82 8.58 24.06
N THR A 144 15.98 9.81 24.53
CA THR A 144 17.14 10.66 24.19
C THR A 144 18.15 10.72 25.33
N ASN A 145 17.73 10.44 26.56
CA ASN A 145 18.57 10.45 27.75
C ASN A 145 18.06 9.45 28.81
N GLY A 146 18.82 9.26 29.89
CA GLY A 146 18.49 8.31 30.97
C GLY A 146 17.16 8.60 31.67
N LEU A 147 16.82 9.88 31.88
CA LEU A 147 15.56 10.25 32.52
C LEU A 147 14.35 9.86 31.65
N THR A 148 14.41 10.12 30.35
CA THR A 148 13.37 9.72 29.40
C THR A 148 13.26 8.19 29.26
N TYR A 149 14.37 7.47 29.44
CA TYR A 149 14.37 6.01 29.51
C TYR A 149 13.56 5.52 30.70
N ASP A 150 13.83 6.04 31.91
CA ASP A 150 13.13 5.61 33.12
C ASP A 150 11.62 5.84 33.01
N PHE A 151 11.21 6.97 32.42
CA PHE A 151 9.80 7.25 32.16
C PHE A 151 9.16 6.23 31.20
N LEU A 152 9.78 5.97 30.04
CA LEU A 152 9.25 5.01 29.06
C LEU A 152 9.26 3.58 29.62
N TYR A 153 10.30 3.21 30.37
CA TYR A 153 10.41 1.92 31.02
C TYR A 153 9.33 1.72 32.08
N ALA A 154 9.11 2.70 32.97
CA ALA A 154 8.06 2.63 33.97
C ALA A 154 6.66 2.51 33.36
N MET A 155 6.40 3.26 32.27
CA MET A 155 5.15 3.16 31.52
C MET A 155 4.96 1.76 30.91
N ALA A 156 6.00 1.24 30.25
CA ALA A 156 5.96 -0.09 29.64
C ALA A 156 5.78 -1.20 30.69
N LYS A 157 6.49 -1.13 31.81
CA LYS A 157 6.38 -2.06 32.93
C LYS A 157 4.96 -2.09 33.49
N LYS A 158 4.37 -0.91 33.73
CA LYS A 158 2.99 -0.79 34.22
C LYS A 158 1.95 -1.39 33.27
N LEU A 159 2.13 -1.23 31.96
CA LEU A 159 1.25 -1.83 30.94
C LEU A 159 1.41 -3.36 30.89
N GLN A 160 2.65 -3.84 30.98
CA GLN A 160 2.96 -5.26 30.94
C GLN A 160 2.44 -6.00 32.17
N GLU A 161 2.63 -5.44 33.37
CA GLU A 161 2.13 -6.03 34.62
C GLU A 161 0.59 -6.13 34.63
N LYS A 162 -0.10 -5.20 33.97
CA LYS A 162 -1.56 -5.21 33.86
C LYS A 162 -2.10 -6.00 32.67
N ASP A 163 -1.23 -6.54 31.81
CA ASP A 163 -1.58 -7.15 30.54
C ASP A 163 -2.49 -6.29 29.64
N GLN A 164 -2.23 -4.98 29.62
CA GLN A 164 -3.07 -3.97 28.98
C GLN A 164 -2.30 -3.16 27.94
N LEU A 165 -3.02 -2.65 26.95
CA LEU A 165 -2.60 -1.62 26.01
C LEU A 165 -3.25 -0.30 26.40
N MET A 166 -2.61 0.82 26.07
CA MET A 166 -3.21 2.14 26.24
C MET A 166 -3.49 2.78 24.88
N PHE A 167 -4.65 3.40 24.76
CA PHE A 167 -4.97 4.22 23.60
C PHE A 167 -4.13 5.50 23.58
N VAL A 168 -3.53 5.80 22.43
CA VAL A 168 -2.72 7.00 22.22
C VAL A 168 -3.26 7.74 21.00
N GLY A 169 -3.55 9.02 21.15
CA GLY A 169 -4.02 9.89 20.08
C GLY A 169 -3.48 11.31 20.24
N ALA A 170 -3.54 12.08 19.16
CA ALA A 170 -3.18 13.50 19.14
C ALA A 170 -4.31 14.39 19.71
N GLY A 171 -4.03 15.68 19.83
CA GLY A 171 -4.98 16.71 20.24
C GLY A 171 -5.24 16.80 21.76
N PRO A 172 -5.98 17.83 22.23
CA PRO A 172 -6.16 18.13 23.65
C PRO A 172 -6.76 16.99 24.47
N LYS A 173 -7.63 16.20 23.83
CA LYS A 173 -8.35 15.04 24.40
C LYS A 173 -7.69 13.69 24.08
N GLY A 174 -6.64 13.66 23.26
CA GLY A 174 -5.93 12.43 22.89
C GLY A 174 -6.76 11.44 22.06
N VAL A 175 -7.62 11.94 21.17
CA VAL A 175 -8.51 11.13 20.30
C VAL A 175 -8.32 11.45 18.82
N GLU A 176 -7.48 12.43 18.49
CA GLU A 176 -7.22 12.81 17.11
C GLU A 176 -6.17 11.89 16.47
N PRO A 177 -6.13 11.82 15.12
CA PRO A 177 -5.16 11.00 14.41
C PRO A 177 -3.71 11.42 14.69
N LEU A 178 -2.86 10.41 14.93
CA LEU A 178 -1.41 10.57 15.04
C LEU A 178 -0.77 10.83 13.68
#